data_AF-A0A961VM85-F1
#
_entry.id   AF-A0A961VM85-F1
#
_cell.length_a   1.000
_cell.length_b   1.000
_cell.length_c   1.000
_cell.angle_alpha   90.00
_cell.angle_beta   90.00
_cell.angle_gamma   90.00
#
_symmetry.space_group_name_H-M   'P 1'
#
loop_
_entity.id
_entity.type
_entity.pdbx_description
1 polymer ?
#
loop_
_entity_poly.entity_id
_entity_poly.type
_entity_poly.pdbx_seq_one_letter_code
_entity_poly.pdbx_strand_id
1 'polypeptide(L)'
;MVSPLGYGLCAQAQVEVMEDFRSILERHPRLELDIRRLRARDASFTAVCRDYEEAMSALRHWRDVAREVDTKIQDYVSFLAELEDEILAQLNRSLPATQRS
;
A
#
# COMPACT_ATOMS: atom_id res chain seq x y z
N MET A 1 5.01 39.69 26.41
CA MET A 1 5.54 39.10 25.17
C MET A 1 5.23 37.61 25.21
N VAL A 2 4.15 37.19 24.58
CA VAL A 2 3.79 35.78 24.41
C VAL A 2 3.40 35.60 22.95
N SER A 3 4.20 34.84 22.21
CA SER A 3 3.89 34.45 20.84
C SER A 3 3.27 33.05 20.89
N PRO A 4 2.01 32.86 20.44
CA PRO A 4 1.45 31.55 20.24
C PRO A 4 1.83 31.08 18.84
N LEU A 5 2.86 30.24 18.72
CA LEU A 5 3.06 29.47 17.49
C LEU A 5 2.11 28.28 17.51
N GLY A 6 0.86 28.57 17.14
CA GLY A 6 -0.06 27.59 16.59
C GLY A 6 0.52 27.10 15.27
N TYR A 7 1.34 26.05 15.32
CA TYR A 7 1.65 25.27 14.13
C TYR A 7 0.45 24.37 13.85
N GLY A 8 -0.34 24.80 12.87
CA GLY A 8 -1.40 23.99 12.29
C GLY A 8 -0.81 22.74 11.65
N LEU A 9 -0.87 21.62 12.37
CA LEU A 9 -0.87 20.29 11.77
C LEU A 9 -2.32 19.92 11.42
N CYS A 10 -2.90 20.57 10.40
CA CYS A 10 -4.20 20.15 9.85
C CYS A 10 -4.20 20.02 8.32
N ALA A 11 -3.05 20.15 7.64
CA ALA A 11 -2.99 20.11 6.17
C ALA A 11 -2.31 18.86 5.59
N GLN A 12 -1.86 17.91 6.41
CA GLN A 12 -1.15 16.71 5.91
C GLN A 12 -2.00 15.42 5.96
N ALA A 13 -3.17 15.42 6.60
CA ALA A 13 -3.95 14.20 6.82
C ALA A 13 -5.02 13.90 5.74
N GLN A 14 -5.01 14.57 4.59
CA GLN A 14 -6.08 14.42 3.58
C GLN A 14 -5.63 14.15 2.14
N VAL A 15 -4.32 14.01 1.88
CA VAL A 15 -3.83 13.53 0.56
C VAL A 15 -3.50 12.03 0.57
N GLU A 16 -3.63 11.36 1.71
CA GLU A 16 -3.21 9.95 1.92
C GLU A 16 -4.29 8.89 1.64
N VAL A 17 -5.39 9.19 0.94
CA VAL A 17 -6.53 8.22 0.84
C VAL A 17 -6.79 7.73 -0.58
N MET A 18 -6.17 8.32 -1.61
CA MET A 18 -6.43 7.97 -3.01
C MET A 18 -5.31 7.19 -3.72
N GLU A 19 -4.13 7.01 -3.10
CA GLU A 19 -3.00 6.36 -3.76
C GLU A 19 -2.47 5.08 -3.07
N ASP A 20 -3.00 4.69 -1.89
CA ASP A 20 -2.52 3.55 -1.07
C ASP A 20 -2.65 2.16 -1.70
N PHE A 21 -3.10 2.06 -2.94
CA PHE A 21 -3.29 0.79 -3.62
C PHE A 21 -3.01 0.88 -5.12
N ARG A 22 -2.42 1.98 -5.60
CA ARG A 22 -2.21 2.18 -7.03
C ARG A 22 -1.27 1.13 -7.63
N SER A 23 -0.17 0.81 -6.95
CA SER A 23 0.82 -0.17 -7.41
C SER A 23 0.24 -1.59 -7.43
N ILE A 24 -0.65 -1.94 -6.51
CA ILE A 24 -1.35 -3.24 -6.55
C ILE A 24 -2.38 -3.28 -7.69
N LEU A 25 -3.06 -2.17 -8.00
CA LEU A 25 -3.97 -2.09 -9.15
C LEU A 25 -3.25 -2.18 -10.50
N GLU A 26 -2.05 -1.61 -10.63
CA GLU A 26 -1.27 -1.77 -11.86
C GLU A 26 -0.90 -3.23 -12.12
N ARG A 27 -0.64 -4.00 -11.05
CA ARG A 27 -0.38 -5.45 -11.15
C ARG A 27 -1.66 -6.27 -11.35
N HIS A 28 -2.75 -5.88 -10.69
CA HIS A 28 -4.01 -6.64 -10.65
C HIS A 28 -5.22 -5.77 -10.95
N PRO A 29 -5.37 -5.24 -12.18
CA PRO A 29 -6.47 -4.34 -12.51
C PRO A 29 -7.84 -5.01 -12.38
N ARG A 30 -7.89 -6.34 -12.50
CA ARG A 30 -9.11 -7.14 -12.34
C ARG A 30 -9.63 -7.17 -10.91
N LEU A 31 -8.77 -6.93 -9.91
CA LEU A 31 -9.12 -6.97 -8.50
C LEU A 31 -9.52 -5.60 -7.94
N GLU A 32 -9.54 -4.55 -8.77
CA GLU A 32 -9.84 -3.18 -8.31
C GLU A 32 -11.12 -3.10 -7.49
N LEU A 33 -12.19 -3.71 -8.00
CA LEU A 33 -13.50 -3.60 -7.40
C LEU A 33 -13.56 -4.35 -6.05
N ASP A 34 -12.86 -5.48 -5.94
CA ASP A 34 -12.77 -6.26 -4.71
C ASP A 34 -11.85 -5.60 -3.66
N ILE A 35 -10.74 -5.00 -4.08
CA ILE A 35 -9.85 -4.20 -3.23
C ILE A 35 -10.62 -3.01 -2.65
N ARG A 36 -11.35 -2.26 -3.49
CA ARG A 36 -12.16 -1.11 -3.02
C ARG A 36 -13.24 -1.56 -2.04
N ARG A 37 -13.93 -2.67 -2.32
CA ARG A 37 -14.94 -3.25 -1.41
C ARG A 37 -14.33 -3.69 -0.09
N LEU A 38 -13.18 -4.34 -0.10
CA LEU A 38 -12.51 -4.83 1.10
C LEU A 38 -11.97 -3.68 1.95
N ARG A 39 -11.36 -2.67 1.33
CA ARG A 39 -10.91 -1.45 2.01
C ARG A 39 -12.04 -0.70 2.73
N ALA A 40 -13.23 -0.67 2.14
CA ALA A 40 -14.39 -0.01 2.76
C ALA A 40 -14.93 -0.74 4.00
N ARG A 41 -14.63 -2.03 4.17
CA ARG A 41 -15.14 -2.87 5.27
C ARG A 41 -14.07 -3.32 6.27
N ASP A 42 -12.80 -3.31 5.87
CA ASP A 42 -11.69 -3.87 6.62
C ASP A 42 -10.54 -2.87 6.75
N ALA A 43 -10.35 -2.37 7.98
CA ALA A 43 -9.29 -1.42 8.30
C ALA A 43 -7.91 -2.10 8.35
N SER A 44 -7.84 -3.41 8.64
CA SER A 44 -6.60 -4.18 8.61
C SER A 44 -6.10 -4.31 7.18
N PHE A 45 -7.00 -4.61 6.24
CA PHE A 45 -6.67 -4.64 4.82
C PHE A 45 -6.16 -3.29 4.32
N THR A 46 -6.78 -2.20 4.78
CA THR A 46 -6.35 -0.84 4.45
C THR A 46 -4.92 -0.56 4.93
N ALA A 47 -4.55 -1.03 6.13
CA ALA A 47 -3.20 -0.89 6.65
C ALA A 47 -2.17 -1.63 5.79
N VAL A 48 -2.45 -2.89 5.42
CA VAL A 48 -1.54 -3.69 4.58
C VAL A 48 -1.35 -3.07 3.19
N CYS A 49 -2.41 -2.52 2.58
CA CYS A 49 -2.28 -1.80 1.32
C CYS A 49 -1.36 -0.56 1.45
N ARG A 50 -1.48 0.18 2.55
CA ARG A 50 -0.61 1.34 2.82
C ARG A 50 0.84 0.91 3.01
N ASP A 51 1.09 -0.15 3.77
CA ASP A 51 2.43 -0.70 3.97
C ASP A 51 3.05 -1.15 2.62
N TYR A 52 2.24 -1.73 1.73
CA TYR A 52 2.68 -2.11 0.38
C TYR A 52 3.08 -0.91 -0.47
N GLU A 53 2.29 0.17 -0.49
CA GLU A 53 2.66 1.38 -1.22
C GLU A 53 3.89 2.07 -0.64
N GLU A 54 4.02 2.12 0.68
CA GLU A 54 5.18 2.71 1.34
C GLU A 54 6.45 1.93 0.97
N ALA A 55 6.40 0.60 1.03
CA ALA A 55 7.49 -0.27 0.60
C ALA A 55 7.81 -0.14 -0.90
N MET A 56 6.80 0.00 -1.76
CA MET A 56 6.99 0.25 -3.20
C MET A 56 7.64 1.61 -3.45
N SER A 57 7.25 2.65 -2.71
CA SER A 57 7.84 3.98 -2.79
C SER A 57 9.30 3.96 -2.35
N ALA A 58 9.59 3.30 -1.23
CA ALA A 58 10.96 3.09 -0.76
C ALA A 58 11.79 2.31 -1.79
N LEU A 59 11.26 1.23 -2.38
CA LEU A 59 11.93 0.46 -3.42
C LEU A 59 12.24 1.33 -4.66
N ARG A 60 11.29 2.15 -5.12
CA ARG A 60 11.49 3.09 -6.23
C ARG A 60 12.60 4.08 -5.92
N HIS A 61 12.60 4.63 -4.70
CA HIS A 61 13.65 5.51 -4.23
C HIS A 61 15.02 4.82 -4.23
N TRP A 62 15.14 3.65 -3.59
CA TRP A 62 16.41 2.91 -3.55
C TRP A 62 16.91 2.54 -4.95
N ARG A 63 16.02 2.19 -5.89
CA ARG A 63 16.42 1.92 -7.28
C ARG A 63 16.96 3.15 -8.03
N ASP A 64 16.50 4.34 -7.70
CA ASP A 64 16.94 5.59 -8.34
C ASP A 64 18.26 6.08 -7.75
N VAL A 65 18.40 6.02 -6.42
CA VAL A 65 19.57 6.57 -5.71
C VAL A 65 20.75 5.58 -5.63
N ALA A 66 20.48 4.28 -5.67
CA ALA A 66 21.53 3.27 -5.48
C ALA A 66 21.99 2.63 -6.79
N ARG A 67 23.24 2.90 -7.17
CA ARG A 67 23.93 2.22 -8.27
C ARG A 67 24.42 0.81 -7.90
N GLU A 68 24.46 0.46 -6.60
CA GLU A 68 25.15 -0.73 -6.08
C GLU A 68 24.43 -1.43 -4.90
N VAL A 69 23.20 -1.05 -4.54
CA VAL A 69 22.51 -1.62 -3.37
C VAL A 69 21.52 -2.71 -3.77
N ASP A 70 22.05 -3.77 -4.39
CA ASP A 70 21.29 -4.95 -4.83
C ASP A 70 20.59 -5.65 -3.66
N THR A 71 21.26 -5.75 -2.50
CA THR A 71 20.73 -6.44 -1.32
C THR A 71 19.50 -5.75 -0.73
N LYS A 72 19.50 -4.41 -0.58
CA LYS A 72 18.31 -3.71 -0.07
C LYS A 72 17.15 -3.80 -1.04
N ILE A 73 17.42 -3.73 -2.34
CA ILE A 73 16.40 -3.93 -3.37
C ILE A 73 15.81 -5.35 -3.21
N GLN A 74 16.62 -6.38 -3.02
CA GLN A 74 16.13 -7.75 -2.77
C GLN A 74 15.32 -7.87 -1.47
N ASP A 75 15.75 -7.24 -0.37
CA ASP A 75 14.98 -7.21 0.89
C ASP A 75 13.58 -6.59 0.65
N TYR A 76 13.52 -5.42 0.01
CA TYR A 76 12.24 -4.75 -0.29
C TYR A 76 11.38 -5.54 -1.26
N VAL A 77 11.97 -6.17 -2.27
CA VAL A 77 11.23 -7.04 -3.21
C VAL A 77 10.64 -8.25 -2.47
N SER A 78 11.39 -8.85 -1.56
CA SER A 78 10.92 -9.99 -0.77
C SER A 78 9.78 -9.59 0.17
N PHE A 79 9.95 -8.47 0.88
CA PHE A 79 8.92 -7.92 1.76
C PHE A 79 7.65 -7.54 1.00
N LEU A 80 7.78 -6.95 -0.20
CA LEU A 80 6.63 -6.65 -1.07
C LEU A 80 5.91 -7.91 -1.53
N ALA A 81 6.63 -9.02 -1.77
CA ALA A 81 6.01 -10.28 -2.14
C ALA A 81 5.19 -10.87 -0.97
N GLU A 82 5.66 -10.74 0.27
CA GLU A 82 4.92 -11.15 1.47
C GLU A 82 3.63 -10.33 1.64
N LEU A 83 3.74 -8.99 1.51
CA LEU A 83 2.59 -8.11 1.57
C LEU A 83 1.58 -8.37 0.44
N GLU A 84 2.06 -8.65 -0.77
CA GLU A 84 1.21 -9.02 -1.90
C GLU A 84 0.46 -10.33 -1.64
N ASP A 85 1.15 -11.36 -1.13
CA ASP A 85 0.50 -12.63 -0.77
C ASP A 85 -0.57 -12.42 0.31
N GLU A 86 -0.29 -11.59 1.31
CA GLU A 86 -1.26 -11.28 2.35
C GLU A 86 -2.50 -10.57 1.78
N ILE A 87 -2.30 -9.56 0.93
CA ILE A 87 -3.40 -8.85 0.23
C ILE A 87 -4.24 -9.84 -0.58
N LEU A 88 -3.61 -10.71 -1.36
CA LEU A 88 -4.29 -11.71 -2.18
C LEU A 88 -5.01 -12.77 -1.34
N ALA A 89 -4.42 -13.20 -0.22
CA ALA A 89 -5.03 -14.14 0.71
C ALA A 89 -6.28 -13.53 1.37
N GLN A 90 -6.23 -12.26 1.78
CA GLN A 90 -7.37 -11.55 2.34
C GLN A 90 -8.49 -11.34 1.29
N LEU A 91 -8.14 -11.03 0.05
CA LEU A 91 -9.09 -10.94 -1.07
C LEU A 91 -9.74 -12.30 -1.36
N ASN A 92 -8.97 -13.38 -1.44
CA ASN A 92 -9.49 -14.72 -1.69
C ASN A 92 -10.41 -15.22 -0.56
N ARG A 93 -10.10 -14.89 0.70
CA ARG A 93 -11.00 -15.17 1.84
C ARG A 93 -12.29 -14.37 1.77
N SER A 94 -12.23 -13.17 1.21
CA SER A 94 -13.36 -12.25 1.13
C SER A 94 -14.24 -12.43 -0.11
N LEU A 95 -13.72 -13.11 -1.13
CA LEU A 95 -14.47 -13.49 -2.33
C LEU A 95 -15.36 -14.71 -2.02
N PRO A 96 -16.70 -14.60 -2.17
CA PRO A 96 -17.56 -15.76 -2.07
C PRO A 96 -17.17 -16.79 -3.15
N ALA A 97 -17.32 -18.09 -2.84
CA ALA A 97 -16.91 -19.22 -3.68
C ALA A 97 -17.44 -19.19 -5.13
N THR A 98 -18.44 -18.35 -5.41
CA THR A 98 -19.12 -18.19 -6.69
C THR A 98 -18.29 -17.51 -7.78
N GLN A 99 -17.16 -16.85 -7.47
CA GLN A 99 -16.27 -16.23 -8.48
C GLN A 99 -15.03 -17.07 -8.84
N ARG A 100 -15.02 -18.38 -8.53
CA ARG A 100 -13.86 -19.27 -8.78
C ARG A 100 -13.88 -20.01 -10.13
N SER A 101 -14.72 -19.59 -11.08
CA SER A 101 -14.88 -20.28 -12.38
C SER A 101 -14.05 -19.66 -13.49
#